data_AF-A0A165USX4-F1
#
_entry.id   AF-A0A165USX4-F1
#
_cell.length_a   1.000
_cell.length_b   1.000
_cell.length_c   1.000
_cell.angle_alpha   90.00
_cell.angle_beta   90.00
_cell.angle_gamma   90.00
#
_symmetry.space_group_name_H-M   'P 1'
#
loop_
_entity.id
_entity.type
_entity.pdbx_description
1 polymer ?
#
loop_
_entity_poly.entity_id
_entity_poly.type
_entity_poly.pdbx_seq_one_letter_code
_entity_poly.pdbx_strand_id
1 'polypeptide(L)'
;MPHRHWFASYSPHIIPVRLANNTIIYTAGMGSVMFEPVLGESKAPVVVLHDVLHVPQLGSNLLSVYHLTKTKGYRCVIQDTLASFYLHSKLVFTASVNDRNTGYLNGRTLVSPSQSASLADTCPLDFALWHRRLSHVNLDYLQRMKQKQLIQGLVIRSTSAPDPIWSTPRCFD
;
A
#
# COMPACT_ATOMS: atom_id res chain seq x y z
N MET A 1 2.38 -5.05 2.92
CA MET A 1 2.69 -3.76 3.55
C MET A 1 1.61 -2.76 3.14
N PRO A 2 1.06 -1.96 4.06
CA PRO A 2 0.04 -0.95 3.74
C PRO A 2 0.54 -0.01 2.64
N HIS A 3 -0.34 0.43 1.73
CA HIS A 3 -0.11 1.47 0.70
C HIS A 3 1.08 1.33 -0.27
N ARG A 4 1.93 0.29 -0.21
CA ARG A 4 3.03 0.05 -1.17
C ARG A 4 2.57 0.10 -2.64
N HIS A 5 1.37 -0.38 -2.92
CA HIS A 5 0.81 -0.45 -4.28
C HIS A 5 0.67 0.94 -4.95
N TRP A 6 0.62 2.04 -4.20
CA TRP A 6 0.52 3.39 -4.74
C TRP A 6 1.80 3.91 -5.40
N PHE A 7 2.93 3.24 -5.17
CA PHE A 7 4.22 3.67 -5.67
C PHE A 7 4.45 3.13 -7.09
N ALA A 8 4.58 4.03 -8.06
CA ALA A 8 4.95 3.68 -9.44
C ALA A 8 6.40 3.24 -9.55
N SER A 9 7.30 3.89 -8.80
CA SER A 9 8.68 3.46 -8.56
C SER A 9 8.90 3.29 -7.06
N TYR A 10 9.74 2.33 -6.66
CA TYR A 10 9.99 2.05 -5.24
C TYR A 10 11.39 1.48 -5.03
N SER A 11 12.14 2.04 -4.09
CA SER A 11 13.41 1.49 -3.60
C SER A 11 13.40 1.36 -2.07
N PRO A 12 14.05 0.33 -1.50
CA PRO A 12 14.31 0.28 -0.07
C PRO A 12 15.10 1.50 0.36
N HIS A 13 14.61 2.17 1.40
CA HIS A 13 15.19 3.39 1.94
C HIS A 13 14.76 3.49 3.39
N ILE A 14 15.70 3.35 4.31
CA ILE A 14 15.46 3.27 5.75
C ILE A 14 16.13 4.48 6.41
N ILE A 15 15.32 5.45 6.80
CA ILE A 15 15.75 6.63 7.54
C ILE A 15 14.83 6.85 8.75
N PRO A 16 15.34 7.43 9.84
CA PRO A 16 14.51 7.78 10.99
C PRO A 16 13.59 8.96 10.67
N VAL A 17 12.33 8.87 11.11
CA VAL A 17 11.33 9.92 11.05
C VAL A 17 10.89 10.23 12.47
N ARG A 18 11.15 11.46 12.93
CA ARG A 18 10.76 11.91 14.26
C ARG A 18 9.34 12.47 14.22
N LEU A 19 8.47 11.89 15.04
CA LEU A 19 7.09 12.34 15.21
C LEU A 19 6.98 13.49 16.24
N ALA A 20 5.83 14.16 16.24
CA ALA A 20 5.55 15.28 17.15
C ALA A 20 5.58 14.89 18.63
N ASN A 21 5.29 13.63 18.95
CA ASN A 21 5.40 13.07 20.31
C ASN A 21 6.82 12.62 20.67
N ASN A 22 7.84 13.07 19.93
CA ASN A 22 9.25 12.68 20.05
C ASN A 22 9.59 11.20 19.80
N THR A 23 8.63 10.37 19.43
CA THR A 23 8.94 8.99 19.01
C THR A 23 9.62 8.97 17.64
N ILE A 24 10.47 7.97 17.42
CA ILE A 24 11.14 7.75 16.14
C ILE A 24 10.54 6.49 15.51
N ILE A 25 10.08 6.64 14.28
CA ILE A 25 9.64 5.54 13.41
C ILE A 25 10.53 5.51 12.17
N TYR A 26 10.48 4.43 11.40
CA TYR A 26 11.37 4.25 10.25
C TYR A 26 10.61 4.16 8.93
N THR A 27 11.20 4.73 7.88
CA THR A 27 10.73 4.50 6.51
C THR A 27 11.02 3.05 6.08
N ALA A 28 10.14 2.47 5.29
CA ALA A 28 10.38 1.18 4.61
C ALA A 28 10.92 1.37 3.19
N GLY A 29 10.74 2.56 2.60
CA GLY A 29 11.19 2.86 1.26
C GLY A 29 10.90 4.27 0.83
N MET A 30 11.33 4.58 -0.40
CA MET A 30 11.10 5.84 -1.07
C MET A 30 10.72 5.58 -2.52
N GLY A 31 9.92 6.45 -3.11
CA GLY A 31 9.51 6.27 -4.50
C GLY A 31 8.66 7.40 -5.05
N SER A 32 8.01 7.13 -6.19
CA SER A 32 7.12 8.10 -6.84
C SER A 32 5.67 7.65 -6.79
N VAL A 33 4.76 8.59 -6.51
CA VAL A 33 3.31 8.34 -6.47
C VAL A 33 2.63 9.16 -7.55
N MET A 34 1.73 8.53 -8.31
CA MET A 34 0.93 9.21 -9.32
C MET A 34 -0.38 9.69 -8.71
N PHE A 35 -0.73 10.96 -8.92
CA PHE A 35 -1.92 11.60 -8.40
C PHE A 35 -2.71 12.23 -9.55
N GLU A 36 -3.99 11.91 -9.66
CA GLU A 36 -4.91 12.51 -10.62
C GLU A 36 -5.76 13.58 -9.90
N PRO A 37 -5.45 14.88 -10.10
CA PRO A 37 -6.20 15.96 -9.46
C PRO A 37 -7.56 16.17 -10.10
N VAL A 38 -8.50 16.66 -9.29
CA VAL A 38 -9.80 17.17 -9.76
C VAL A 38 -9.75 18.69 -9.71
N LEU A 39 -9.70 19.34 -10.87
CA LEU A 39 -9.68 20.80 -11.02
C LEU A 39 -10.96 21.25 -11.76
N GLY A 40 -12.01 21.55 -11.01
CA GLY A 40 -13.31 21.91 -11.60
C GLY A 40 -13.93 20.75 -12.39
N GLU A 41 -14.55 21.05 -13.54
CA GLU A 41 -15.29 20.06 -14.34
C GLU A 41 -14.41 19.27 -15.34
N SER A 42 -13.18 19.72 -15.61
CA SER A 42 -12.28 19.07 -16.56
C SER A 42 -11.26 18.16 -15.87
N LYS A 43 -10.90 17.06 -16.55
CA LYS A 43 -9.77 16.21 -16.11
C LYS A 43 -8.47 17.00 -16.18
N ALA A 44 -7.79 17.10 -15.05
CA ALA A 44 -6.47 17.71 -14.98
C ALA A 44 -5.36 16.68 -15.29
N PRO A 45 -4.18 17.13 -15.76
CA PRO A 45 -3.06 16.23 -16.01
C PRO A 45 -2.62 15.50 -14.75
N VAL A 46 -2.21 14.24 -14.90
CA VAL A 46 -1.64 13.44 -13.80
C VAL A 46 -0.35 14.08 -13.31
N VAL A 47 -0.22 14.13 -11.98
CA VAL A 47 0.91 14.70 -11.26
C VAL A 47 1.74 13.56 -10.69
N VAL A 48 3.05 13.61 -10.86
CA VAL A 48 3.96 12.66 -10.25
C VAL A 48 4.65 13.32 -9.07
N LEU A 49 4.37 12.80 -7.87
CA LEU A 49 5.06 13.20 -6.65
C LEU A 49 6.28 12.31 -6.49
N HIS A 50 7.47 12.89 -6.60
CA HIS A 50 8.76 12.20 -6.42
C HIS A 50 9.24 12.28 -4.97
N ASP A 51 10.18 11.40 -4.61
CA ASP A 51 10.82 11.32 -3.28
C ASP A 51 9.81 11.17 -2.13
N VAL A 52 8.74 10.43 -2.38
CA VAL A 52 7.71 10.13 -1.38
C VAL A 52 8.22 9.05 -0.46
N LEU A 53 8.21 9.30 0.85
CA LEU A 53 8.61 8.34 1.87
C LEU A 53 7.47 7.39 2.21
N HIS A 54 7.74 6.09 2.18
CA HIS A 54 6.82 5.06 2.64
C HIS A 54 7.10 4.74 4.12
N VAL A 55 6.15 5.06 4.99
CA VAL A 55 6.26 4.85 6.45
C VAL A 55 5.09 4.01 6.94
N PRO A 56 5.21 2.66 7.00
CA PRO A 56 4.10 1.76 7.31
C PRO A 56 3.46 1.97 8.69
N GLN A 57 4.21 2.56 9.63
CA GLN A 57 3.76 2.81 10.99
C GLN A 57 2.86 4.06 11.09
N LEU A 58 2.78 4.90 10.04
CA LEU A 58 1.85 6.02 10.00
C LEU A 58 0.46 5.53 9.57
N GLY A 59 -0.56 5.83 10.38
CA GLY A 59 -1.96 5.49 10.07
C GLY A 59 -2.60 6.37 9.00
N SER A 60 -1.93 7.42 8.53
CA SER A 60 -2.40 8.31 7.47
C SER A 60 -1.24 8.85 6.67
N ASN A 61 -1.49 9.12 5.39
CA ASN A 61 -0.49 9.71 4.52
C ASN A 61 -0.44 11.22 4.77
N LEU A 62 0.78 11.78 4.73
CA LEU A 62 1.01 13.19 4.96
C LEU A 62 1.71 13.80 3.75
N LEU A 63 1.27 14.99 3.36
CA LEU A 63 1.95 15.79 2.34
C LEU A 63 2.75 16.90 3.02
N SER A 64 4.07 16.91 2.82
CA SER A 64 4.91 18.00 3.32
C SER A 64 4.84 19.21 2.41
N VAL A 65 3.93 20.14 2.73
CA VAL A 65 3.78 21.41 1.98
C VAL A 65 5.10 22.18 1.93
N TYR A 66 5.83 22.25 3.05
CA TYR A 66 7.12 22.93 3.09
C TYR A 66 8.20 22.26 2.26
N HIS A 67 8.18 20.93 2.13
CA HIS A 67 9.10 20.25 1.20
C HIS A 67 8.77 20.67 -0.24
N LEU A 68 7.50 20.60 -0.64
CA LEU A 68 7.09 20.98 -1.99
C LEU A 68 7.48 22.43 -2.34
N THR A 69 7.27 23.37 -1.42
CA THR A 69 7.58 24.78 -1.68
C THR A 69 9.08 25.08 -1.62
N LYS A 70 9.81 24.48 -0.68
CA LYS A 70 11.24 24.75 -0.48
C LYS A 70 12.14 24.05 -1.49
N THR A 71 11.80 22.82 -1.91
CA THR A 71 12.72 21.96 -2.69
C THR A 71 12.21 21.62 -4.07
N LYS A 72 10.88 21.61 -4.28
CA LYS A 72 10.27 21.20 -5.56
C LYS A 72 9.72 22.36 -6.39
N GLY A 73 9.92 23.60 -5.95
CA GLY A 73 9.53 24.80 -6.70
C GLY A 73 8.04 25.07 -6.74
N TYR A 74 7.25 24.42 -5.88
CA TYR A 74 5.82 24.71 -5.79
C TYR A 74 5.58 26.05 -5.11
N ARG A 75 4.52 26.73 -5.53
CA ARG A 75 3.93 27.84 -4.79
C ARG A 75 2.61 27.36 -4.21
N CYS A 76 2.46 27.46 -2.89
CA CYS A 76 1.23 27.14 -2.20
C CYS A 76 0.53 28.44 -1.80
N VAL A 77 -0.75 28.57 -2.14
CA VAL A 77 -1.62 29.65 -1.69
C VAL A 77 -2.76 29.02 -0.90
N ILE A 78 -2.91 29.41 0.35
CA ILE A 78 -3.99 28.93 1.21
C ILE A 78 -4.90 30.13 1.48
N GLN A 79 -6.17 29.98 1.12
CA GLN A 79 -7.19 31.01 1.33
C GLN A 79 -8.50 30.32 1.73
N ASP A 80 -9.11 30.79 2.82
CA ASP A 80 -10.32 30.23 3.40
C ASP A 80 -10.22 28.70 3.59
N THR A 81 -11.04 27.93 2.88
CA THR A 81 -11.08 26.46 2.95
C THR A 81 -10.35 25.78 1.79
N LEU A 82 -9.57 26.52 0.99
CA LEU A 82 -8.89 26.01 -0.20
C LEU A 82 -7.39 26.28 -0.17
N ALA A 83 -6.60 25.20 -0.31
CA ALA A 83 -5.19 25.29 -0.60
C ALA A 83 -4.93 24.97 -2.08
N SER A 84 -4.27 25.88 -2.78
CA SER A 84 -3.93 25.79 -4.20
C SER A 84 -2.44 25.64 -4.41
N PHE A 85 -2.02 24.63 -5.18
CA PHE A 85 -0.62 24.33 -5.45
C PHE A 85 -0.30 24.60 -6.91
N TYR A 86 0.64 25.52 -7.14
CA TYR A 86 1.10 25.94 -8.45
C TYR A 86 2.52 25.47 -8.72
N LEU A 87 2.79 25.07 -9.95
CA LEU A 87 4.14 24.77 -10.44
C LEU A 87 4.31 25.49 -11.78
N HIS A 88 5.41 26.24 -11.94
CA HIS A 88 5.62 27.08 -13.12
C HIS A 88 4.41 27.96 -13.47
N SER A 89 3.82 28.60 -12.44
CA SER A 89 2.62 29.46 -12.53
C SER A 89 1.32 28.77 -12.99
N LYS A 90 1.30 27.45 -13.20
CA LYS A 90 0.11 26.67 -13.52
C LYS A 90 -0.47 26.01 -12.28
N LEU A 91 -1.80 26.04 -12.10
CA LEU A 91 -2.47 25.28 -11.05
C LEU A 91 -2.34 23.77 -11.33
N VAL A 92 -1.78 23.03 -10.39
CA VAL A 92 -1.48 21.60 -10.56
C VAL A 92 -2.46 20.75 -9.76
N PHE A 93 -2.70 21.08 -8.50
CA PHE A 93 -3.70 20.42 -7.67
C PHE A 93 -4.18 21.35 -6.54
N THR A 94 -5.29 20.95 -5.91
CA THR A 94 -5.87 21.67 -4.77
C THR A 94 -6.07 20.72 -3.59
N ALA A 95 -6.21 21.27 -2.39
CA ALA A 95 -6.69 20.56 -1.22
C ALA A 95 -7.82 21.34 -0.56
N SER A 96 -8.88 20.63 -0.17
CA SER A 96 -9.99 21.19 0.60
C SER A 96 -9.71 21.03 2.09
N VAL A 97 -9.90 22.10 2.84
CA VAL A 97 -9.72 22.13 4.30
C VAL A 97 -11.09 21.99 4.96
N ASN A 98 -11.20 21.04 5.89
CA ASN A 98 -12.43 20.85 6.67
C ASN A 98 -12.49 21.79 7.89
N ASP A 99 -13.60 21.75 8.62
CA ASP A 99 -13.83 22.57 9.83
C ASP A 99 -12.82 22.32 10.96
N ARG A 100 -12.03 21.24 10.88
CA ARG A 100 -10.96 20.90 11.83
C ARG A 100 -9.58 21.35 11.36
N ASN A 101 -9.50 22.17 10.31
CA ASN A 101 -8.26 22.64 9.69
C ASN A 101 -7.38 21.51 9.12
N THR A 102 -7.98 20.38 8.75
CA THR A 102 -7.28 19.29 8.06
C THR A 102 -7.52 19.40 6.56
N GLY A 103 -6.43 19.54 5.80
CA GLY A 103 -6.46 19.57 4.34
C GLY A 103 -6.42 18.18 3.69
N TYR A 104 -7.29 17.94 2.71
CA TYR A 104 -7.32 16.73 1.90
C TYR A 104 -7.13 17.09 0.43
N LEU A 105 -6.21 16.40 -0.26
CA LEU A 105 -6.00 16.62 -1.68
C LEU A 105 -7.25 16.25 -2.49
N ASN A 106 -7.64 17.15 -3.38
CA ASN A 106 -8.79 16.97 -4.26
C ASN A 106 -8.38 16.14 -5.48
N GLY A 107 -8.66 14.85 -5.44
CA GLY A 107 -8.30 13.92 -6.50
C GLY A 107 -8.16 12.49 -5.99
N ARG A 108 -7.50 11.65 -6.78
CA ARG A 108 -7.23 10.26 -6.43
C ARG A 108 -5.80 9.85 -6.73
N THR A 109 -5.25 9.01 -5.87
CA THR A 109 -3.98 8.34 -6.13
C THR A 109 -4.19 7.25 -7.18
N LEU A 110 -3.37 7.27 -8.22
CA LEU A 110 -3.37 6.22 -9.24
C LEU A 110 -2.44 5.10 -8.81
N VAL A 111 -2.91 3.86 -9.03
CA VAL A 111 -2.15 2.66 -8.72
C VAL A 111 -1.60 2.12 -10.03
N SER A 112 -0.27 1.98 -10.13
CA SER A 112 0.33 1.44 -11.34
C SER A 112 -0.12 -0.02 -11.55
N PRO A 113 -0.67 -0.40 -12.72
CA PRO A 113 -1.14 -1.76 -12.98
C PRO A 113 -0.05 -2.82 -12.78
N SER A 114 1.21 -2.45 -13.00
CA SER A 114 2.38 -3.33 -12.85
C SER A 114 2.69 -3.74 -11.40
N GLN A 115 2.12 -3.08 -10.39
CA GLN A 115 2.34 -3.41 -8.97
C GLN A 115 1.07 -3.80 -8.22
N SER A 116 -0.11 -3.57 -8.81
CA SER A 116 -1.39 -4.10 -8.32
C SER A 116 -1.58 -5.59 -8.64
N ALA A 117 -0.82 -6.12 -9.59
CA ALA A 117 -0.90 -7.50 -10.05
C ALA A 117 0.31 -8.34 -9.61
N SER A 118 0.70 -8.30 -8.33
CA SER A 118 1.58 -9.32 -7.73
C SER A 118 1.65 -9.20 -6.19
N LEU A 119 0.56 -9.59 -5.53
CA LEU A 119 0.63 -10.27 -4.22
C LEU A 119 -0.18 -11.58 -4.23
N ALA A 120 -0.54 -12.07 -5.42
CA ALA A 120 -0.54 -13.51 -5.62
C ALA A 120 0.90 -13.84 -6.01
N ASP A 121 1.76 -13.89 -5.00
CA ASP A 121 3.09 -14.47 -5.12
C ASP A 121 2.87 -15.83 -5.80
N THR A 122 3.39 -16.02 -7.01
CA THR A 122 3.49 -17.34 -7.64
C THR A 122 4.55 -18.18 -6.92
N CYS A 123 4.57 -18.13 -5.59
CA CYS A 123 5.07 -19.23 -4.80
C CYS A 123 4.14 -20.41 -5.06
N PRO A 124 4.66 -21.61 -5.33
CA PRO A 124 3.82 -22.80 -5.37
C PRO A 124 2.98 -22.81 -4.10
N LEU A 125 1.64 -22.82 -4.23
CA LEU A 125 0.76 -22.94 -3.07
C LEU A 125 1.04 -24.29 -2.42
N ASP A 126 1.90 -24.27 -1.41
CA ASP A 126 2.21 -25.41 -0.60
C ASP A 126 1.01 -25.74 0.31
N PHE A 127 0.84 -27.02 0.62
CA PHE A 127 -0.26 -27.55 1.44
C PHE A 127 -0.38 -26.82 2.79
N ALA A 128 0.75 -26.39 3.35
CA ALA A 128 0.82 -25.61 4.57
C ALA A 128 0.09 -24.26 4.46
N LEU A 129 0.11 -23.60 3.30
CA LEU A 129 -0.55 -22.31 3.08
C LEU A 129 -2.07 -22.47 2.97
N TRP A 130 -2.54 -23.58 2.39
CA TRP A 130 -3.96 -23.94 2.35
C TRP A 130 -4.49 -24.29 3.74
N HIS A 131 -3.75 -25.09 4.51
CA HIS A 131 -4.12 -25.46 5.87
C HIS A 131 -4.23 -24.23 6.79
N ARG A 132 -3.29 -23.28 6.67
CA ARG A 132 -3.31 -22.03 7.45
C ARG A 132 -4.44 -21.08 7.08
N ARG A 133 -4.89 -21.05 5.81
CA ARG A 133 -6.01 -20.20 5.35
C ARG A 133 -7.39 -20.79 5.63
N LEU A 134 -7.48 -22.11 5.81
CA LEU A 134 -8.76 -22.79 6.03
C LEU A 134 -9.02 -23.19 7.48
N SER A 135 -8.05 -23.03 8.39
CA SER A 135 -7.98 -23.21 9.86
C SER A 135 -8.78 -24.32 10.57
N HIS A 136 -9.86 -24.84 9.98
CA HIS A 136 -10.78 -25.87 10.46
C HIS A 136 -11.10 -26.93 9.39
N VAL A 137 -10.52 -26.88 8.19
CA VAL A 137 -10.70 -27.93 7.18
C VAL A 137 -9.68 -29.05 7.40
N ASN A 138 -10.18 -30.23 7.75
CA ASN A 138 -9.39 -31.45 7.93
C ASN A 138 -8.61 -31.79 6.64
N LEU A 139 -7.32 -32.13 6.78
CA LEU A 139 -6.43 -32.51 5.68
C LEU A 139 -6.99 -33.70 4.88
N ASP A 140 -7.68 -34.64 5.53
CA ASP A 140 -8.36 -35.77 4.86
C ASP A 140 -9.50 -35.31 3.94
N TYR A 141 -10.16 -34.21 4.29
CA TYR A 141 -11.21 -33.63 3.48
C TYR A 141 -10.63 -32.99 2.20
N LEU A 142 -9.46 -32.33 2.32
CA LEU A 142 -8.73 -31.76 1.17
C LEU A 142 -8.23 -32.86 0.21
N GLN A 143 -7.74 -33.98 0.73
CA GLN A 143 -7.33 -35.12 -0.10
C GLN A 143 -8.51 -35.77 -0.84
N ARG A 144 -9.67 -35.93 -0.17
CA ARG A 144 -10.89 -36.45 -0.79
C ARG A 144 -11.46 -35.53 -1.87
N MET A 145 -11.40 -34.21 -1.68
CA MET A 145 -11.85 -33.23 -2.67
C MET A 145 -10.99 -33.27 -3.95
N LYS A 146 -9.67 -33.49 -3.81
CA LYS A 146 -8.75 -33.69 -4.94
C LYS A 146 -9.08 -34.98 -5.70
N GLN A 147 -9.30 -36.08 -4.98
CA GLN A 147 -9.57 -37.38 -5.59
C GLN A 147 -10.90 -37.42 -6.36
N LYS A 148 -11.87 -36.58 -5.96
CA LYS A 148 -13.20 -36.49 -6.60
C LYS A 148 -13.33 -35.36 -7.65
N GLN A 149 -12.25 -34.62 -7.95
CA GLN A 149 -12.24 -33.48 -8.89
C GLN A 149 -13.37 -32.44 -8.68
N LEU A 150 -13.76 -32.19 -7.42
CA LEU A 150 -14.91 -31.33 -7.10
C LEU A 150 -14.59 -29.82 -7.11
N ILE A 151 -13.40 -29.43 -7.56
CA ILE A 151 -12.92 -28.03 -7.53
C ILE A 151 -12.20 -27.72 -8.85
N GLN A 152 -12.68 -26.70 -9.58
CA GLN A 152 -11.96 -26.12 -10.72
C GLN A 152 -11.00 -25.02 -10.24
N GLY A 153 -9.75 -25.07 -10.69
CA GLY A 153 -8.73 -24.04 -10.45
C GLY A 153 -7.63 -24.38 -9.44
N LEU A 154 -7.66 -25.56 -8.82
CA LEU A 154 -6.62 -26.00 -7.88
C LEU A 154 -5.50 -26.75 -8.61
N VAL A 155 -4.42 -26.05 -8.97
CA VAL A 155 -3.20 -26.66 -9.53
C VAL A 155 -2.13 -26.73 -8.44
N ILE A 156 -2.02 -27.88 -7.76
CA ILE A 156 -0.95 -28.15 -6.77
C ILE A 156 0.22 -28.79 -7.50
N ARG A 157 1.38 -28.12 -7.50
CA ARG A 157 2.61 -28.59 -8.20
C ARG A 157 3.67 -29.21 -7.27
N SER A 158 3.35 -29.46 -6.00
CA SER A 158 4.27 -30.13 -5.07
C SER A 158 3.58 -31.25 -4.29
N THR A 159 4.27 -32.38 -4.17
CA THR A 159 3.90 -33.56 -3.35
C THR A 159 4.91 -33.82 -2.23
N SER A 160 5.71 -32.83 -1.83
CA SER A 160 6.60 -32.99 -0.68
C SER A 160 5.80 -33.01 0.63
N ALA A 161 5.96 -34.08 1.40
CA ALA A 161 5.45 -34.15 2.77
C ALA A 161 6.17 -33.12 3.66
N PRO A 162 5.49 -32.50 4.64
CA PRO A 162 6.14 -31.56 5.54
C PRO A 162 7.11 -32.27 6.49
N ASP A 163 8.22 -31.58 6.81
CA ASP A 163 9.28 -32.07 7.69
C ASP A 163 8.75 -32.45 9.10
N PRO A 164 9.29 -33.52 9.73
CA PRO A 164 8.75 -34.08 10.96
C PRO A 164 9.31 -33.36 12.19
N ILE A 165 9.07 -32.06 12.36
CA ILE A 165 9.42 -31.38 13.61
C ILE A 165 8.36 -30.35 14.00
N TRP A 166 7.24 -30.83 14.54
CA TRP A 166 6.55 -30.14 15.63
C TRP A 166 5.66 -31.14 16.39
N SER A 167 6.25 -31.80 17.38
CA SER A 167 5.50 -32.43 18.45
C SER A 167 5.04 -31.35 19.43
N THR A 168 3.73 -31.13 19.53
CA THR A 168 3.12 -30.51 20.71
C THR A 168 2.25 -31.52 21.44
N PRO A 169 2.20 -31.46 22.79
CA PRO A 169 1.80 -32.58 23.63
C PRO A 169 0.30 -32.83 23.53
N ARG A 170 -0.06 -34.11 23.63
CA ARG A 170 -1.44 -34.55 23.92
C ARG A 170 -1.93 -33.85 25.18
N CYS A 171 -3.00 -33.08 25.08
CA CYS A 171 -3.89 -32.85 26.19
C CYS A 171 -5.06 -33.83 26.05
N PHE A 172 -5.23 -34.68 27.06
CA PHE A 172 -6.51 -35.30 27.46
C PHE A 172 -7.57 -34.17 27.59
N ASP A 173 -8.87 -34.35 27.34
CA ASP A 173 -9.77 -35.48 27.60
C ASP A 173 -10.67 -35.84 26.40
#